data_AF-A0A4R1QQY6-F1
#
_entry.id   AF-A0A4R1QQY6-F1
#
_cell.length_a   1.000
_cell.length_b   1.000
_cell.length_c   1.000
_cell.angle_alpha   90.00
_cell.angle_beta   90.00
_cell.angle_gamma   90.00
#
_symmetry.space_group_name_H-M   'P 1'
#
loop_
_entity.id
_entity.type
_entity.pdbx_description
1 polymer ?
#
loop_
_entity_poly.entity_id
_entity_poly.type
_entity_poly.pdbx_seq_one_letter_code
_entity_poly.pdbx_strand_id
1 'polypeptide(L)'
;MAQNREFFYRRLHSLLGVIPVGLFLVQHLVVNHFATRGPEAFNRAAHFMENLPFRYFLEIFVIFLPLLFHAIYGLYIAFTAQNNVSRYSYFRNWMFMLQRLSGVITLIFVTWHVWETRVQAAFGAKVNYDMMANIVDNPFMLAFYIVGIVSTVFHFANGLWSFFVSWGITVTPRSQQISTYVTMGIFVALSIVGIRAILAFV
;
A
#
# COMPACT_ATOMS: atom_id res chain seq x y z
N MET A 1 -16.63 25.57 -13.37
CA MET A 1 -16.42 25.30 -11.91
C MET A 1 -16.23 23.81 -11.58
N ALA A 2 -16.96 22.87 -12.18
CA ALA A 2 -16.81 21.42 -11.93
C ALA A 2 -15.41 20.86 -12.27
N GLN A 3 -14.80 21.32 -13.37
CA GLN A 3 -13.48 20.87 -13.84
C GLN A 3 -12.34 21.19 -12.84
N ASN A 4 -12.41 22.34 -12.16
CA ASN A 4 -11.45 22.72 -11.11
C ASN A 4 -11.58 21.84 -9.86
N ARG A 5 -12.80 21.39 -9.53
CA ARG A 5 -13.04 20.50 -8.39
C ARG A 5 -12.52 19.10 -8.66
N GLU A 6 -12.80 18.55 -9.85
CA GLU A 6 -12.28 17.23 -10.23
C GLU A 6 -10.74 17.20 -10.23
N PHE A 7 -10.11 18.21 -10.82
CA PHE A 7 -8.65 18.35 -10.80
C PHE A 7 -8.10 18.38 -9.37
N PHE A 8 -8.70 19.19 -8.49
CA PHE A 8 -8.32 19.27 -7.08
C PHE A 8 -8.41 17.91 -6.38
N TYR A 9 -9.53 17.20 -6.49
CA TYR A 9 -9.71 15.90 -5.84
C TYR A 9 -8.75 14.84 -6.37
N ARG A 10 -8.47 14.81 -7.68
CA ARG A 10 -7.45 13.92 -8.26
C ARG A 10 -6.05 14.21 -7.70
N ARG A 11 -5.69 15.49 -7.55
CA ARG A 11 -4.43 15.90 -6.92
C ARG A 11 -4.37 15.48 -5.46
N LEU A 12 -5.40 15.80 -4.68
CA LEU A 12 -5.50 15.43 -3.28
C LEU A 12 -5.40 13.91 -3.09
N HIS A 13 -6.11 13.12 -3.91
CA HIS A 13 -6.05 11.66 -3.89
C HIS A 13 -4.62 11.14 -4.08
N SER A 14 -3.91 11.67 -5.08
CA SER A 14 -2.52 11.26 -5.35
C SER A 14 -1.56 11.71 -4.24
N LEU A 15 -1.77 12.90 -3.66
CA LEU A 15 -0.95 13.42 -2.56
C LEU A 15 -1.12 12.58 -1.30
N LEU A 16 -2.36 12.24 -0.94
CA LEU A 16 -2.67 11.39 0.22
C LEU A 16 -2.15 9.96 0.02
N GLY A 17 -2.21 9.44 -1.22
CA GLY A 17 -1.63 8.14 -1.55
C GLY A 17 -0.10 8.10 -1.37
N VAL A 18 0.60 9.15 -1.79
CA VAL A 18 2.07 9.18 -1.76
C VAL A 18 2.63 9.56 -0.39
N ILE A 19 2.06 10.58 0.25
CA ILE A 19 2.63 11.14 1.48
C ILE A 19 2.15 10.34 2.71
N PRO A 20 0.94 10.53 3.25
CA PRO A 20 0.54 9.81 4.46
C PRO A 20 0.49 8.28 4.26
N VAL A 21 -0.20 7.80 3.23
CA VAL A 21 -0.39 6.34 3.03
C VAL A 21 0.91 5.67 2.61
N GLY A 22 1.69 6.29 1.71
CA GLY A 22 2.98 5.76 1.27
C GLY A 22 4.03 5.69 2.39
N LEU A 23 4.14 6.74 3.21
CA LEU A 23 5.04 6.73 4.37
C LEU A 23 4.61 5.68 5.40
N PHE A 24 3.32 5.57 5.68
CA PHE A 24 2.78 4.51 6.54
C PHE A 24 3.11 3.12 5.99
N LEU A 25 2.92 2.87 4.69
CA LEU A 25 3.23 1.57 4.08
C LEU A 25 4.70 1.20 4.25
N VAL A 26 5.63 2.11 3.94
CA VAL A 26 7.07 1.83 4.05
C VAL A 26 7.45 1.56 5.50
N GLN A 27 6.98 2.39 6.44
CA GLN A 27 7.17 2.17 7.87
C GLN A 27 6.60 0.82 8.31
N HIS A 28 5.37 0.50 7.90
CA HIS A 28 4.68 -0.74 8.24
C HIS A 28 5.49 -1.96 7.78
N LEU A 29 5.99 -1.95 6.55
CA LEU A 29 6.85 -3.02 6.04
C LEU A 29 8.16 -3.14 6.82
N VAL A 30 8.78 -2.02 7.21
CA VAL A 30 10.02 -2.02 8.00
C VAL A 30 9.79 -2.61 9.40
N VAL A 31 8.72 -2.20 10.08
CA VAL A 31 8.36 -2.74 11.41
C VAL A 31 8.09 -4.24 11.32
N ASN A 32 7.32 -4.69 10.33
CA ASN A 32 7.04 -6.12 10.13
C ASN A 32 8.31 -6.91 9.77
N HIS A 33 9.26 -6.32 9.06
CA HIS A 33 10.52 -6.98 8.71
C HIS A 33 11.36 -7.35 9.94
N PHE A 34 11.13 -6.77 11.12
CA PHE A 34 11.78 -7.23 12.36
C PHE A 34 11.42 -8.68 12.73
N ALA A 35 10.34 -9.25 12.20
CA ALA A 35 10.03 -10.68 12.34
C ALA A 35 11.17 -11.57 11.82
N THR A 36 11.92 -11.13 10.80
CA THR A 36 13.10 -11.85 10.29
C THR A 36 14.25 -11.95 11.31
N ARG A 37 14.16 -11.21 12.42
CA ARG A 37 15.12 -11.23 13.54
C ARG A 37 14.55 -11.95 14.77
N GLY A 38 13.43 -12.64 14.62
CA GLY A 38 12.78 -13.43 15.66
C GLY A 38 11.54 -12.75 16.29
N PRO A 39 10.70 -13.53 16.99
CA PRO A 39 9.46 -13.07 17.58
C PRO A 39 9.63 -11.89 18.54
N GLU A 40 10.66 -11.90 19.39
CA GLU A 40 10.89 -10.84 20.37
C GLU A 40 11.26 -9.51 19.70
N ALA A 41 11.99 -9.55 18.59
CA ALA A 41 12.35 -8.36 17.83
C ALA A 41 11.12 -7.69 17.21
N PHE A 42 10.22 -8.49 16.60
CA PHE A 42 8.93 -8.01 16.11
C PHE A 42 8.07 -7.46 17.25
N ASN A 43 7.89 -8.22 18.32
CA ASN A 43 7.04 -7.82 19.44
C ASN A 43 7.51 -6.51 20.08
N ARG A 44 8.82 -6.29 20.24
CA ARG A 44 9.36 -5.01 20.71
C ARG A 44 9.07 -3.86 19.75
N ALA A 45 9.23 -4.07 18.44
CA ALA A 45 8.96 -3.05 17.44
C ALA A 45 7.46 -2.71 17.36
N ALA A 46 6.57 -3.72 17.40
CA ALA A 46 5.13 -3.56 17.43
C ALA A 46 4.67 -2.85 18.71
N HIS A 47 5.20 -3.23 19.88
CA HIS A 47 4.91 -2.58 21.15
C HIS A 47 5.38 -1.11 21.18
N PHE A 48 6.53 -0.79 20.58
CA PHE A 48 6.95 0.61 20.44
C PHE A 48 5.92 1.43 19.64
N MET A 49 5.43 0.88 18.53
CA MET A 49 4.38 1.50 17.73
C MET A 49 3.06 1.67 18.51
N GLU A 50 2.72 0.69 19.34
CA GLU A 50 1.53 0.71 20.20
C GLU A 50 1.55 1.86 21.22
N ASN A 51 2.74 2.23 21.69
CA ASN A 51 2.95 3.22 22.76
C ASN A 51 3.33 4.62 22.26
N LEU A 52 3.17 4.91 20.97
CA LEU A 52 3.43 6.25 20.45
C LEU A 52 2.52 7.30 21.12
N PRO A 53 3.05 8.50 21.45
CA PRO A 53 2.24 9.58 21.96
C PRO A 53 1.20 9.98 20.91
N PHE A 54 -0.02 10.27 21.36
CA PHE A 54 -1.15 10.63 20.50
C PHE A 54 -1.48 9.58 19.42
N ARG A 55 -1.16 8.30 19.65
CA ARG A 55 -1.36 7.22 18.67
C ARG A 55 -2.73 7.26 18.00
N TYR A 56 -3.83 7.39 18.75
CA TYR A 56 -5.17 7.43 18.16
C TYR A 56 -5.38 8.62 17.21
N PHE A 57 -4.80 9.78 17.53
CA PHE A 57 -4.82 10.94 16.63
C PHE A 57 -4.03 10.65 15.35
N LEU A 58 -2.84 10.08 15.47
CA LEU A 58 -2.01 9.67 14.32
C LEU A 58 -2.75 8.63 13.46
N GLU A 59 -3.32 7.60 14.07
CA GLU A 59 -4.10 6.57 13.37
C GLU A 59 -5.27 7.18 12.61
N ILE A 60 -6.05 8.09 13.20
CA ILE A 60 -7.20 8.70 12.54
C ILE A 60 -6.76 9.63 11.40
N PHE A 61 -5.91 10.63 11.69
CA PHE A 61 -5.66 11.74 10.76
C PHE A 61 -4.50 11.51 9.81
N VAL A 62 -3.55 10.63 10.13
CA VAL A 62 -2.40 10.31 9.28
C VAL A 62 -2.62 9.02 8.51
N ILE A 63 -3.40 8.06 9.05
CA ILE A 63 -3.59 6.75 8.43
C ILE A 63 -5.01 6.59 7.87
N PHE A 64 -6.02 6.44 8.73
CA PHE A 64 -7.36 6.01 8.33
C PHE A 64 -8.08 7.04 7.46
N LEU A 65 -8.10 8.31 7.83
CA LEU A 65 -8.82 9.34 7.06
C LEU A 65 -8.18 9.56 5.67
N PRO A 66 -6.85 9.72 5.52
CA PRO A 66 -6.21 9.74 4.22
C PRO A 66 -6.43 8.47 3.39
N LEU A 67 -6.30 7.29 4.01
CA LEU A 67 -6.51 6.00 3.36
C LEU A 67 -7.94 5.83 2.86
N LEU A 68 -8.93 6.23 3.66
CA LEU A 68 -10.35 6.13 3.31
C LEU A 68 -10.68 7.03 2.11
N PHE A 69 -10.24 8.28 2.13
CA PHE A 69 -10.39 9.17 0.98
C PHE A 69 -9.70 8.61 -0.27
N HIS A 70 -8.46 8.13 -0.11
CA HIS A 70 -7.70 7.54 -1.20
C HIS A 70 -8.41 6.32 -1.79
N ALA A 71 -8.89 5.39 -0.96
CA ALA A 71 -9.59 4.19 -1.39
C ALA A 71 -10.92 4.49 -2.09
N ILE A 72 -11.78 5.32 -1.48
CA ILE A 72 -13.10 5.63 -2.04
C ILE A 72 -12.96 6.37 -3.38
N TYR A 73 -12.14 7.42 -3.42
CA TYR A 73 -11.95 8.17 -4.65
C TYR A 73 -11.16 7.38 -5.69
N GLY A 74 -10.24 6.52 -5.26
CA GLY A 74 -9.51 5.59 -6.11
C GLY A 74 -10.42 4.57 -6.79
N LEU A 75 -11.41 4.02 -6.08
CA LEU A 75 -12.44 3.16 -6.67
C LEU A 75 -13.26 3.90 -7.72
N TYR A 76 -13.69 5.14 -7.44
CA TYR A 76 -14.37 5.97 -8.43
C TYR A 76 -13.51 6.14 -9.70
N ILE A 77 -12.22 6.46 -9.57
CA ILE A 77 -11.29 6.54 -10.71
C ILE A 77 -11.15 5.18 -11.42
N ALA A 78 -11.12 4.07 -10.69
CA ALA A 78 -10.97 2.74 -11.27
C ALA A 78 -12.18 2.34 -12.13
N PHE A 79 -13.40 2.55 -11.65
CA PHE A 79 -14.64 2.17 -12.33
C PHE A 79 -15.01 3.08 -13.50
N THR A 80 -14.64 4.37 -13.42
CA THR A 80 -14.94 5.34 -14.48
C THR A 80 -13.97 5.31 -15.65
N ALA A 81 -12.93 4.49 -15.59
CA ALA A 81 -11.83 4.62 -16.52
C ALA A 81 -11.79 3.56 -17.62
N GLN A 82 -11.28 4.00 -18.77
CA GLN A 82 -11.26 3.21 -19.99
C GLN A 82 -9.90 2.53 -20.16
N ASN A 83 -9.88 1.21 -20.03
CA ASN A 83 -8.70 0.39 -20.34
C ASN A 83 -8.74 0.01 -21.82
N ASN A 84 -7.63 0.17 -22.54
CA ASN A 84 -7.54 -0.09 -23.98
C ASN A 84 -6.39 -1.04 -24.32
N VAL A 85 -5.95 -1.86 -23.36
CA VAL A 85 -4.84 -2.82 -23.50
C VAL A 85 -5.09 -3.87 -24.59
N SER A 86 -6.36 -4.16 -24.92
CA SER A 86 -6.74 -5.06 -26.03
C SER A 86 -6.44 -4.47 -27.41
N ARG A 87 -6.37 -3.13 -27.52
CA ARG A 87 -6.08 -2.41 -28.77
C ARG A 87 -4.66 -1.85 -28.81
N TYR A 88 -4.14 -1.43 -27.66
CA TYR A 88 -2.82 -0.80 -27.53
C TYR A 88 -2.02 -1.47 -26.41
N SER A 89 -1.18 -2.44 -26.79
CA SER A 89 -0.37 -3.25 -25.88
C SER A 89 0.93 -2.58 -25.41
N TYR A 90 0.96 -1.25 -25.28
CA TYR A 90 2.14 -0.56 -24.79
C TYR A 90 2.33 -0.76 -23.29
N PHE A 91 3.58 -0.73 -22.85
CA PHE A 91 3.96 -0.92 -21.44
C PHE A 91 3.15 -0.03 -20.48
N ARG A 92 3.00 1.28 -20.79
CA ARG A 92 2.26 2.19 -19.92
C ARG A 92 0.75 1.94 -19.89
N ASN A 93 0.16 1.40 -20.96
CA ASN A 93 -1.25 0.98 -20.98
C ASN A 93 -1.46 -0.20 -20.01
N TRP A 94 -0.53 -1.17 -20.01
CA TRP A 94 -0.54 -2.26 -19.04
C TRP A 94 -0.35 -1.75 -17.61
N MET A 95 0.64 -0.89 -17.35
CA MET A 95 0.86 -0.32 -16.00
C MET A 95 -0.33 0.48 -15.49
N PHE A 96 -1.06 1.15 -16.38
CA PHE A 96 -2.28 1.87 -16.04
C PHE A 96 -3.43 0.92 -15.65
N MET A 97 -3.62 -0.17 -16.39
CA MET A 97 -4.60 -1.20 -16.03
C MET A 97 -4.22 -1.90 -14.71
N LEU A 98 -2.96 -2.30 -14.58
CA LEU A 98 -2.45 -2.98 -13.38
C LEU A 98 -2.53 -2.10 -12.13
N GLN A 99 -2.36 -0.78 -12.24
CA GLN A 99 -2.56 0.14 -11.10
C GLN A 99 -3.96 -0.01 -10.47
N ARG A 100 -4.98 -0.19 -11.32
CA ARG A 100 -6.37 -0.33 -10.85
C ARG A 100 -6.63 -1.69 -10.30
N LEU A 101 -6.19 -2.72 -11.02
CA LEU A 101 -6.34 -4.10 -10.56
C LEU A 101 -5.66 -4.28 -9.20
N SER A 102 -4.41 -3.83 -9.06
CA SER A 102 -3.69 -3.89 -7.80
C SER A 102 -4.35 -3.04 -6.72
N GLY A 103 -4.92 -1.88 -7.05
CA GLY A 103 -5.65 -1.05 -6.09
C GLY A 103 -6.89 -1.73 -5.53
N VAL A 104 -7.65 -2.44 -6.36
CA VAL A 104 -8.82 -3.22 -5.92
C VAL A 104 -8.38 -4.41 -5.06
N ILE A 105 -7.33 -5.14 -5.47
CA ILE A 105 -6.77 -6.23 -4.67
C ILE A 105 -6.27 -5.72 -3.31
N THR A 106 -5.55 -4.60 -3.30
CA THR A 106 -5.08 -3.94 -2.07
C THR A 106 -6.23 -3.53 -1.17
N LEU A 107 -7.34 -3.00 -1.71
CA LEU A 107 -8.50 -2.66 -0.90
C LEU A 107 -9.09 -3.89 -0.21
N ILE A 108 -9.28 -5.00 -0.95
CA ILE A 108 -9.78 -6.26 -0.40
C ILE A 108 -8.82 -6.76 0.70
N PHE A 109 -7.53 -6.80 0.38
CA PHE A 109 -6.48 -7.24 1.30
C PHE A 109 -6.44 -6.39 2.58
N VAL A 110 -6.38 -5.06 2.48
CA VAL A 110 -6.29 -4.17 3.63
C VAL A 110 -7.55 -4.23 4.48
N THR A 111 -8.73 -4.35 3.86
CA THR A 111 -9.99 -4.50 4.62
C THR A 111 -9.96 -5.76 5.47
N TRP A 112 -9.56 -6.90 4.87
CA TRP A 112 -9.42 -8.16 5.60
C TRP A 112 -8.30 -8.10 6.64
N HIS A 113 -7.15 -7.53 6.30
CA HIS A 113 -6.01 -7.41 7.21
C HIS A 113 -6.35 -6.57 8.45
N VAL A 114 -7.07 -5.46 8.27
CA VAL A 114 -7.55 -4.61 9.38
C VAL A 114 -8.56 -5.35 10.25
N TRP A 115 -9.41 -6.19 9.65
CA TRP A 115 -10.35 -7.04 10.39
C TRP A 115 -9.62 -8.06 11.28
N GLU A 116 -8.65 -8.80 10.73
CA GLU A 116 -7.90 -9.84 11.45
C GLU A 116 -6.98 -9.27 12.55
N THR A 117 -6.59 -7.99 12.44
CA THR A 117 -5.62 -7.39 13.36
C THR A 117 -6.23 -6.30 14.23
N ARG A 118 -6.53 -5.13 13.66
CA ARG A 118 -6.96 -3.94 14.41
C ARG A 118 -8.34 -4.11 15.03
N VAL A 119 -9.28 -4.75 14.32
CA VAL A 119 -10.61 -5.01 14.88
C VAL A 119 -10.54 -6.05 15.99
N GLN A 120 -9.77 -7.14 15.82
CA GLN A 120 -9.54 -8.09 16.92
C GLN A 120 -8.85 -7.44 18.12
N ALA A 121 -7.91 -6.52 17.89
CA ALA A 121 -7.28 -5.76 18.96
C ALA A 121 -8.26 -4.88 19.73
N ALA A 122 -9.24 -4.28 19.03
CA ALA A 122 -10.33 -3.54 19.68
C ALA A 122 -11.24 -4.45 20.55
N PHE A 123 -11.29 -5.75 20.24
CA PHE A 123 -11.96 -6.77 21.07
C PHE A 123 -11.05 -7.40 22.15
N GLY A 124 -9.82 -6.89 22.33
CA GLY A 124 -8.91 -7.30 23.39
C GLY A 124 -7.81 -8.29 22.97
N ALA A 125 -7.71 -8.65 21.70
CA ALA A 125 -6.59 -9.43 21.21
C ALA A 125 -5.28 -8.62 21.23
N LYS A 126 -4.13 -9.29 21.45
CA LYS A 126 -2.82 -8.66 21.39
C LYS A 126 -2.27 -8.74 19.97
N VAL A 127 -1.86 -7.60 19.40
CA VAL A 127 -1.18 -7.58 18.09
C VAL A 127 0.28 -7.93 18.30
N ASN A 128 0.60 -9.22 18.18
CA ASN A 128 1.94 -9.76 18.39
C ASN A 128 2.33 -10.75 17.28
N TYR A 129 3.53 -11.32 17.39
CA TYR A 129 4.04 -12.29 16.43
C TYR A 129 3.10 -13.49 16.29
N ASP A 130 2.62 -14.04 17.39
CA ASP A 130 1.75 -15.23 17.40
C ASP A 130 0.44 -15.00 16.66
N MET A 131 -0.17 -13.81 16.78
CA MET A 131 -1.34 -13.44 15.99
C MET A 131 -1.06 -13.59 14.50
N MET A 132 0.06 -13.05 14.02
CA MET A 132 0.41 -13.13 12.60
C MET A 132 0.77 -14.56 12.17
N ALA A 133 1.54 -15.28 12.98
CA ALA A 133 1.89 -16.69 12.73
C ALA A 133 0.64 -17.56 12.63
N ASN A 134 -0.31 -17.43 13.55
CA ASN A 134 -1.56 -18.17 13.53
C ASN A 134 -2.43 -17.85 12.29
N ILE A 135 -2.43 -16.60 11.82
CA ILE A 135 -3.17 -16.22 10.61
C ILE A 135 -2.56 -16.90 9.37
N VAL A 136 -1.23 -16.90 9.23
CA VAL A 136 -0.55 -17.40 8.03
C VAL A 136 -0.17 -18.87 8.07
N ASP A 137 -0.39 -19.55 9.20
CA ASP A 137 -0.29 -21.01 9.31
C ASP A 137 -1.22 -21.71 8.31
N ASN A 138 -2.36 -21.08 7.98
CA ASN A 138 -3.18 -21.51 6.86
C ASN A 138 -2.52 -21.14 5.51
N PRO A 139 -2.19 -22.12 4.64
CA PRO A 139 -1.51 -21.85 3.36
C PRO A 139 -2.30 -20.93 2.41
N PHE A 140 -3.64 -20.97 2.46
CA PHE A 140 -4.48 -20.06 1.69
C PHE A 140 -4.30 -18.62 2.18
N MET A 141 -4.24 -18.42 3.50
CA MET A 141 -4.01 -17.10 4.09
C MET A 141 -2.60 -16.58 3.81
N LEU A 142 -1.58 -17.44 3.86
CA LEU A 142 -0.23 -17.06 3.45
C LEU A 142 -0.20 -16.59 1.98
N ALA A 143 -0.82 -17.35 1.07
CA ALA A 143 -0.91 -16.96 -0.34
C ALA A 143 -1.69 -15.65 -0.53
N PHE A 144 -2.81 -15.48 0.18
CA PHE A 144 -3.60 -14.24 0.16
C PHE A 144 -2.78 -13.03 0.61
N TYR A 145 -2.01 -13.16 1.69
CA TYR A 145 -1.12 -12.11 2.19
C TYR A 145 0.02 -11.80 1.21
N ILE A 146 0.64 -12.81 0.60
CA ILE A 146 1.68 -12.62 -0.42
C ILE A 146 1.13 -11.80 -1.61
N VAL A 147 -0.03 -12.19 -2.15
CA VAL A 147 -0.68 -11.47 -3.26
C VAL A 147 -1.05 -10.04 -2.83
N GLY A 148 -1.58 -9.87 -1.62
CA GLY A 148 -1.94 -8.57 -1.05
C GLY A 148 -0.75 -7.64 -0.88
N ILE A 149 0.37 -8.15 -0.34
CA ILE A 149 1.62 -7.40 -0.15
C ILE A 149 2.17 -6.96 -1.52
N VAL A 150 2.34 -7.88 -2.47
CA VAL A 150 2.89 -7.56 -3.79
C VAL A 150 2.00 -6.56 -4.53
N SER A 151 0.68 -6.74 -4.48
CA SER A 151 -0.27 -5.81 -5.10
C SER A 151 -0.18 -4.41 -4.48
N THR A 152 -0.07 -4.32 -3.15
CA THR A 152 0.05 -3.05 -2.42
C THR A 152 1.35 -2.33 -2.75
N VAL A 153 2.47 -3.06 -2.77
CA VAL A 153 3.77 -2.50 -3.13
C VAL A 153 3.81 -2.08 -4.60
N PHE A 154 3.24 -2.87 -5.52
CA PHE A 154 3.12 -2.48 -6.93
C PHE A 154 2.26 -1.22 -7.09
N HIS A 155 1.08 -1.19 -6.45
CA HIS A 155 0.17 -0.04 -6.48
C HIS A 155 0.86 1.23 -6.00
N PHE A 156 1.62 1.15 -4.91
CA PHE A 156 2.40 2.26 -4.39
C PHE A 156 3.50 2.69 -5.37
N ALA A 157 4.33 1.75 -5.83
CA ALA A 157 5.47 2.06 -6.69
C ALA A 157 5.08 2.64 -8.04
N ASN A 158 4.11 2.05 -8.75
CA ASN A 158 3.60 2.62 -10.00
C ASN A 158 2.76 3.89 -9.75
N GLY A 159 2.12 4.00 -8.58
CA GLY A 159 1.50 5.22 -8.10
C GLY A 159 2.48 6.39 -7.95
N LEU A 160 3.70 6.14 -7.44
CA LEU A 160 4.79 7.15 -7.38
C LEU A 160 5.17 7.64 -8.77
N TRP A 161 5.27 6.74 -9.76
CA TRP A 161 5.52 7.13 -11.15
C TRP A 161 4.42 8.08 -11.65
N SER A 162 3.16 7.70 -11.46
CA SER A 162 2.01 8.52 -11.89
C SER A 162 1.95 9.85 -11.14
N PHE A 163 2.33 9.87 -9.86
CA PHE A 163 2.44 11.10 -9.08
C PHE A 163 3.51 12.03 -9.66
N PHE A 164 4.73 11.57 -9.88
CA PHE A 164 5.80 12.42 -10.42
C PHE A 164 5.46 13.03 -11.78
N VAL A 165 4.81 12.25 -12.65
CA VAL A 165 4.37 12.76 -13.97
C VAL A 165 3.24 13.77 -13.81
N SER A 166 2.17 13.40 -13.09
CA SER A 166 1.01 14.29 -12.95
C SER A 166 1.35 15.57 -12.18
N TRP A 167 2.34 15.53 -11.29
CA TRP A 167 2.83 16.69 -10.55
C TRP A 167 3.90 17.51 -11.26
N GLY A 168 4.25 17.17 -12.49
CA GLY A 168 5.21 17.95 -13.29
C GLY A 168 6.65 17.85 -12.76
N ILE A 169 6.96 16.80 -11.98
CA ILE A 169 8.31 16.52 -11.48
C ILE A 169 9.11 15.80 -12.57
N THR A 170 8.49 14.86 -13.30
CA THR A 170 9.11 14.12 -14.41
C THR A 170 8.43 14.43 -15.74
N VAL A 171 8.80 15.57 -16.34
CA VAL A 171 8.12 16.12 -17.54
C VAL A 171 8.69 15.55 -18.85
N THR A 172 10.01 15.41 -18.97
CA THR A 172 10.65 15.02 -20.23
C THR A 172 10.60 13.50 -20.45
N PRO A 173 10.63 12.99 -21.70
CA PRO A 173 10.67 11.55 -21.98
C PRO A 173 11.79 10.82 -21.22
N ARG A 174 12.99 11.42 -21.19
CA ARG A 174 14.14 10.87 -20.45
C ARG A 174 13.86 10.79 -18.94
N SER A 175 13.28 11.83 -18.34
CA SER A 175 12.96 11.82 -16.90
C SER A 175 11.89 10.79 -16.54
N GLN A 176 10.90 10.57 -17.42
CA GLN A 176 9.86 9.54 -17.22
C GLN A 176 10.42 8.12 -17.37
N GLN A 177 11.38 7.91 -18.28
CA GLN A 177 12.10 6.66 -18.40
C GLN A 177 12.93 6.36 -17.14
N ILE A 178 13.69 7.34 -16.64
CA ILE A 178 14.43 7.20 -15.38
C ILE A 178 13.47 6.90 -14.22
N SER A 179 12.36 7.63 -14.12
CA SER A 179 11.33 7.39 -13.12
C SER A 179 10.77 5.97 -13.18
N THR A 180 10.66 5.39 -14.38
CA THR A 180 10.23 3.99 -14.57
C THR A 180 11.22 3.03 -13.90
N TYR A 181 12.52 3.17 -14.16
CA TYR A 181 13.54 2.34 -13.51
C TYR A 181 13.59 2.51 -12.00
N VAL A 182 13.53 3.76 -11.51
CA VAL A 182 13.52 4.05 -10.07
C VAL A 182 12.33 3.40 -9.38
N THR A 183 11.13 3.58 -9.92
CA THR A 183 9.90 3.03 -9.31
C THR A 183 9.84 1.51 -9.41
N MET A 184 10.35 0.90 -10.48
CA MET A 184 10.53 -0.57 -10.55
C MET A 184 11.54 -1.06 -9.50
N GLY A 185 12.63 -0.33 -9.26
CA GLY A 185 13.59 -0.64 -8.19
C GLY A 185 12.93 -0.60 -6.80
N ILE A 186 12.12 0.43 -6.54
CA ILE A 186 11.32 0.54 -5.31
C ILE A 186 10.36 -0.64 -5.17
N PHE A 187 9.64 -1.00 -6.24
CA PHE A 187 8.73 -2.15 -6.26
C PHE A 187 9.45 -3.45 -5.85
N VAL A 188 10.58 -3.75 -6.49
CA VAL A 188 11.34 -4.97 -6.21
C VAL A 188 11.88 -4.96 -4.77
N ALA A 189 12.50 -3.87 -4.34
CA ALA A 189 13.10 -3.77 -3.00
C ALA A 189 12.05 -3.94 -1.90
N LEU A 190 10.93 -3.21 -1.97
CA LEU A 190 9.88 -3.30 -0.97
C LEU A 190 9.12 -4.63 -1.03
N SER A 191 8.99 -5.25 -2.21
CA SER A 191 8.43 -6.60 -2.33
C SER A 191 9.32 -7.62 -1.62
N ILE A 192 10.64 -7.55 -1.78
CA ILE A 192 11.58 -8.42 -1.05
C ILE A 192 11.42 -8.22 0.46
N VAL A 193 11.36 -6.98 0.93
CA VAL A 193 11.18 -6.69 2.37
C VAL A 193 9.87 -7.30 2.89
N GLY A 194 8.76 -7.08 2.19
CA GLY A 194 7.44 -7.57 2.58
C GLY A 194 7.30 -9.10 2.52
N ILE A 195 7.81 -9.73 1.45
CA ILE A 195 7.80 -11.20 1.31
C ILE A 195 8.68 -11.86 2.38
N ARG A 196 9.87 -11.31 2.65
CA ARG A 196 10.71 -11.82 3.75
C ARG A 196 10.05 -11.64 5.11
N ALA A 197 9.31 -10.56 5.32
CA ALA A 197 8.59 -10.33 6.56
C ALA A 197 7.47 -11.36 6.75
N ILE A 198 6.60 -11.57 5.74
CA ILE A 198 5.47 -12.49 5.90
C ILE A 198 5.91 -13.95 6.04
N LEU A 199 6.96 -14.36 5.32
CA LEU A 199 7.52 -15.70 5.44
C LEU A 199 8.25 -15.94 6.76
N ALA A 200 8.60 -14.88 7.49
CA ALA A 200 9.22 -15.02 8.81
C ALA A 200 8.21 -15.32 9.92
N PHE A 201 6.90 -15.39 9.62
CA PHE A 201 5.86 -15.82 10.56
C PHE A 201 5.46 -17.29 10.37
N VAL A 202 6.08 -17.99 9.41
CA VAL A 202 5.88 -19.42 9.12
C VAL A 202 6.95 -20.26 9.83
#